data_AF-A0A2R6LHA1-F1
#
_entry.id   AF-A0A2R6LHA1-F1
#
_cell.length_a   1.000
_cell.length_b   1.000
_cell.length_c   1.000
_cell.angle_alpha   90.00
_cell.angle_beta   90.00
_cell.angle_gamma   90.00
#
_symmetry.space_group_name_H-M   'P 1'
#
loop_
_entity.id
_entity.type
_entity.pdbx_description
1 polymer ?
#
loop_
_entity_poly.entity_id
_entity_poly.type
_entity_poly.pdbx_seq_one_letter_code
_entity_poly.pdbx_strand_id
1 'polypeptide(L)'
;MASPPPVVEYAVFFTLAAVLIVLVGEYLAWVYRDQANSDHELPRLDSVFTPIENGIYRLSGIRPRREMTWKGQVKAVLVFNAFVWVLLYVVLYFQNVLPMNFVGVAGQSWDLAFHTASSFTSNTNQQHYSGENLSVFTHTFAIGIAMFLTPATGLALMPAFARAFNNNEDSRLGNFYENVVRGVVRFLLPFSFVIALVLMAEGSVQTIAGGKLTAETFTMGVQNIRIGPHAGIEAIKMWGTNGGGINGANASTAFENP
;
A
#
# COMPACT_ATOMS: atom_id res chain seq x y z
N MET A 1 9.78 -1.87 33.58
CA MET A 1 11.18 -1.50 33.28
C MET A 1 11.19 -0.02 32.93
N ALA A 2 12.18 0.75 33.38
CA ALA A 2 12.29 2.15 32.94
C ALA A 2 12.57 2.17 31.42
N SER A 3 11.94 3.09 30.69
CA SER A 3 12.24 3.28 29.27
C SER A 3 13.73 3.59 29.10
N PRO A 4 14.39 3.06 28.06
CA PRO A 4 15.78 3.39 27.78
C PRO A 4 15.93 4.92 27.59
N PRO A 5 17.13 5.49 27.81
CA PRO A 5 17.36 6.90 27.52
C PRO A 5 17.06 7.21 26.05
N PRO A 6 16.49 8.39 25.71
CA PRO A 6 16.14 8.74 24.32
C PRO A 6 17.30 8.61 23.33
N VAL A 7 18.53 8.87 23.78
CA VAL A 7 19.76 8.70 22.95
C VAL A 7 19.94 7.26 22.49
N VAL A 8 19.61 6.27 23.34
CA VAL A 8 19.68 4.86 22.98
C VAL A 8 18.60 4.51 21.96
N GLU A 9 17.37 5.00 22.13
CA GLU A 9 16.28 4.80 21.17
C GLU A 9 16.64 5.37 19.78
N TYR A 10 17.17 6.60 19.73
CA TYR A 10 17.63 7.20 18.48
C TYR A 10 18.79 6.44 17.85
N ALA A 11 19.77 6.02 18.64
CA ALA A 11 20.91 5.26 18.14
C ALA A 11 20.46 3.93 17.52
N VAL A 12 19.56 3.19 18.19
CA VAL A 12 18.99 1.95 17.67
C VAL A 12 18.19 2.20 16.40
N PHE A 13 17.29 3.20 16.40
CA PHE A 13 16.47 3.55 15.24
C PHE A 13 17.32 3.89 14.01
N PHE A 14 18.25 4.84 14.13
CA PHE A 14 19.05 5.28 12.99
C PHE A 14 20.04 4.22 12.51
N THR A 15 20.56 3.37 13.41
CA THR A 15 21.44 2.26 13.02
C THR A 15 20.66 1.20 12.23
N LEU A 16 19.49 0.79 12.73
CA LEU A 16 18.64 -0.16 12.02
C LEU A 16 18.16 0.41 10.69
N ALA A 17 17.75 1.68 10.65
CA ALA A 17 17.37 2.36 9.43
C ALA A 17 18.52 2.38 8.41
N ALA A 18 19.74 2.73 8.80
CA ALA A 18 20.90 2.74 7.92
C ALA A 18 21.18 1.35 7.32
N VAL A 19 21.15 0.30 8.14
CA VAL A 19 21.34 -1.10 7.68
C VAL A 19 20.24 -1.50 6.71
N LEU A 20 18.97 -1.23 7.04
CA LEU A 20 17.84 -1.57 6.19
C LEU A 20 17.84 -0.77 4.88
N ILE A 21 18.21 0.50 4.90
CA ILE A 21 18.33 1.32 3.68
C ILE A 21 19.30 0.68 2.69
N VAL A 22 20.46 0.19 3.15
CA VAL A 22 21.42 -0.50 2.29
C VAL A 22 20.81 -1.82 1.77
N LEU A 23 20.35 -2.70 2.67
CA LEU A 23 19.86 -4.03 2.27
C LEU A 23 18.64 -3.96 1.34
N VAL A 24 17.67 -3.12 1.69
CA VAL A 24 16.43 -2.95 0.94
C VAL A 24 16.67 -2.14 -0.34
N GLY A 25 17.59 -1.17 -0.31
CA GLY A 25 18.02 -0.41 -1.48
C GLY A 25 18.65 -1.30 -2.54
N GLU A 26 19.57 -2.19 -2.16
CA GLU A 26 20.17 -3.18 -3.08
C GLU A 26 19.12 -4.13 -3.65
N TYR A 27 18.17 -4.57 -2.82
CA TYR A 27 17.05 -5.38 -3.29
C TYR A 27 16.17 -4.64 -4.32
N LEU A 28 15.84 -3.37 -4.08
CA LEU A 28 15.08 -2.54 -5.02
C LEU A 28 15.84 -2.29 -6.33
N ALA A 29 17.15 -2.03 -6.24
CA ALA A 29 18.01 -1.91 -7.41
C ALA A 29 17.99 -3.19 -8.24
N TRP A 30 18.02 -4.36 -7.60
CA TRP A 30 17.86 -5.65 -8.27
C TRP A 30 16.47 -5.85 -8.90
N VAL A 31 15.37 -5.49 -8.21
CA VAL A 31 14.01 -5.61 -8.73
C VAL A 31 13.85 -4.85 -10.05
N TYR A 32 14.47 -3.67 -10.13
CA TYR A 32 14.37 -2.77 -11.28
C TYR A 32 15.58 -2.77 -12.20
N ARG A 33 16.54 -3.69 -12.03
CA ARG A 33 17.82 -3.70 -12.77
C ARG A 33 17.68 -3.60 -14.29
N ASP A 34 16.75 -4.36 -14.87
CA ASP A 34 16.52 -4.37 -16.33
C ASP A 34 15.95 -3.03 -16.83
N GLN A 35 15.23 -2.33 -15.97
CA GLN A 35 14.51 -1.10 -16.29
C GLN A 35 15.40 0.12 -16.06
N ALA A 36 16.38 0.01 -15.16
CA ALA A 36 17.38 1.01 -14.86
C ALA A 36 18.69 0.87 -15.68
N ASN A 37 18.78 -0.13 -16.57
CA ASN A 37 20.01 -0.49 -17.29
C ASN A 37 21.20 -0.76 -16.34
N SER A 38 20.98 -1.60 -15.33
CA SER A 38 21.99 -1.94 -14.31
C SER A 38 22.38 -3.41 -14.40
N ASP A 39 23.69 -3.70 -14.29
CA ASP A 39 24.26 -5.05 -14.31
C ASP A 39 24.18 -5.75 -12.93
N HIS A 40 23.18 -5.40 -12.14
CA HIS A 40 23.09 -5.82 -10.75
C HIS A 40 22.66 -7.29 -10.61
N GLU A 41 23.54 -8.15 -10.11
CA GLU A 41 23.30 -9.59 -9.98
C GLU A 41 22.95 -9.99 -8.54
N LEU A 42 21.66 -10.25 -8.27
CA LEU A 42 21.13 -10.80 -7.00
C LEU A 42 19.93 -11.74 -7.31
N PRO A 43 19.28 -12.39 -6.32
CA PRO A 43 19.17 -13.85 -6.18
C PRO A 43 18.25 -14.56 -7.20
N ARG A 44 18.33 -15.91 -7.26
CA ARG A 44 17.52 -16.85 -8.08
C ARG A 44 16.00 -16.86 -7.82
N LEU A 45 15.46 -15.78 -7.23
CA LEU A 45 14.04 -15.61 -6.91
C LEU A 45 13.17 -15.28 -8.13
N ASP A 46 13.79 -14.97 -9.28
CA ASP A 46 13.05 -14.78 -10.55
C ASP A 46 12.14 -15.98 -10.85
N SER A 47 12.58 -17.20 -10.51
CA SER A 47 11.79 -18.42 -10.68
C SER A 47 10.43 -18.40 -9.94
N VAL A 48 10.33 -17.68 -8.83
CA VAL A 48 9.10 -17.55 -8.03
C VAL A 48 8.21 -16.42 -8.56
N PHE A 49 8.80 -15.26 -8.88
CA PHE A 49 8.04 -14.06 -9.24
C PHE A 49 7.62 -14.04 -10.71
N THR A 50 8.49 -14.47 -11.63
CA THR A 50 8.26 -14.38 -13.07
C THR A 50 6.97 -15.07 -13.54
N PRO A 51 6.58 -16.26 -13.04
CA PRO A 51 5.29 -16.86 -13.40
C PRO A 51 4.09 -15.99 -13.01
N ILE A 52 4.12 -15.38 -11.82
CA ILE A 52 3.06 -14.51 -11.29
C ILE A 52 2.98 -13.24 -12.14
N GLU A 53 4.12 -12.60 -12.39
CA GLU A 53 4.23 -11.40 -13.21
C GLU A 53 3.73 -11.64 -14.63
N ASN A 54 4.14 -12.74 -15.27
CA ASN A 54 3.69 -13.10 -16.61
C ASN A 54 2.18 -13.35 -16.66
N GLY A 55 1.61 -13.94 -15.61
CA GLY A 55 0.16 -14.08 -15.46
C GLY A 55 -0.55 -12.72 -15.46
N ILE A 56 -0.07 -11.79 -14.63
CA ILE A 56 -0.60 -10.42 -14.55
C ILE A 56 -0.42 -9.70 -15.89
N TYR A 57 0.76 -9.77 -16.51
CA TYR A 57 1.02 -9.14 -17.80
C TYR A 57 0.06 -9.62 -18.88
N ARG A 58 -0.17 -10.94 -18.94
CA ARG A 58 -1.09 -11.55 -19.91
C ARG A 58 -2.54 -11.13 -19.67
N LEU A 59 -3.00 -11.12 -18.42
CA LEU A 59 -4.38 -10.76 -18.08
C LEU A 59 -4.65 -9.26 -18.29
N SER A 60 -3.68 -8.41 -17.99
CA SER A 60 -3.80 -6.95 -18.14
C SER A 60 -3.43 -6.44 -19.54
N GLY A 61 -2.99 -7.31 -20.46
CA GLY A 61 -2.53 -6.92 -21.79
C GLY A 61 -1.25 -6.08 -21.78
N ILE A 62 -0.49 -6.10 -20.68
CA ILE A 62 0.78 -5.40 -20.54
C ILE A 62 1.79 -6.13 -21.42
N ARG A 63 2.45 -5.40 -22.32
CA ARG A 63 3.57 -5.92 -23.11
C ARG A 63 4.87 -5.55 -22.39
N PRO A 64 5.45 -6.46 -21.56
CA PRO A 64 6.71 -6.19 -20.89
C PRO A 64 7.79 -5.86 -21.92
N ARG A 65 8.78 -5.05 -21.54
CA ARG A 65 9.87 -4.55 -22.42
C ARG A 65 9.45 -3.63 -23.57
N ARG A 66 8.16 -3.32 -23.73
CA ARG A 66 7.76 -2.20 -24.60
C ARG A 66 8.05 -0.90 -23.87
N GLU A 67 9.18 -0.29 -24.19
CA GLU A 67 9.60 0.93 -23.53
C GLU A 67 8.76 2.15 -23.93
N MET A 68 8.73 3.14 -23.04
CA MET A 68 7.96 4.37 -23.15
C MET A 68 8.89 5.58 -23.09
N THR A 69 8.58 6.61 -23.86
CA THR A 69 9.18 7.94 -23.68
C THR A 69 8.63 8.61 -22.42
N TRP A 70 9.23 9.71 -21.97
CA TRP A 70 8.73 10.49 -20.84
C TRP A 70 7.25 10.90 -20.98
N LYS A 71 6.82 11.27 -22.20
CA LYS A 71 5.40 11.59 -22.49
C LYS A 71 4.50 10.37 -22.31
N GLY A 72 4.99 9.19 -22.72
CA GLY A 72 4.30 7.92 -22.52
C GLY A 72 4.18 7.57 -21.03
N GLN A 73 5.26 7.74 -20.27
CA GLN A 73 5.30 7.54 -18.82
C GLN A 73 4.28 8.45 -18.10
N VAL A 74 4.30 9.76 -18.35
CA VAL A 74 3.34 10.72 -17.75
C VAL A 74 1.90 10.36 -18.09
N LYS A 75 1.61 10.04 -19.37
CA LYS A 75 0.27 9.60 -19.76
C LYS A 75 -0.15 8.32 -19.03
N ALA A 76 0.75 7.35 -18.90
CA ALA A 76 0.47 6.09 -18.21
C ALA A 76 0.16 6.31 -16.72
N VAL A 77 0.95 7.15 -16.03
CA VAL A 77 0.73 7.55 -14.63
C VAL A 77 -0.63 8.20 -14.45
N LEU A 78 -0.96 9.19 -15.29
CA LEU A 78 -2.22 9.93 -15.17
C LEU A 78 -3.43 9.02 -15.40
N VAL A 79 -3.40 8.17 -16.44
CA VAL A 79 -4.50 7.24 -16.73
C VAL A 79 -4.64 6.19 -15.63
N PHE A 80 -3.51 5.67 -15.12
CA PHE A 80 -3.51 4.68 -14.05
C PHE A 80 -4.10 5.24 -12.76
N ASN A 81 -3.66 6.43 -12.33
CA ASN A 81 -4.17 7.07 -11.12
C ASN A 81 -5.60 7.56 -11.29
N ALA A 82 -6.02 7.99 -12.49
CA ALA A 82 -7.43 8.28 -12.75
C ALA A 82 -8.32 7.04 -12.55
N PHE A 83 -7.85 5.85 -12.96
CA PHE A 83 -8.57 4.60 -12.72
C PHE A 83 -8.67 4.27 -11.22
N VAL A 84 -7.55 4.37 -10.49
CA VAL A 84 -7.53 4.17 -9.02
C VAL A 84 -8.50 5.14 -8.33
N TRP A 85 -8.48 6.41 -8.74
CA TRP A 85 -9.37 7.44 -8.20
C TRP A 85 -10.84 7.12 -8.45
N VAL A 86 -11.21 6.73 -9.68
CA VAL A 86 -12.60 6.37 -10.03
C VAL A 86 -13.06 5.15 -9.23
N LEU A 87 -12.20 4.12 -9.12
CA LEU A 87 -12.49 2.94 -8.29
C LEU A 87 -12.79 3.35 -6.84
N LEU A 88 -11.91 4.15 -6.23
CA LEU A 88 -12.09 4.65 -4.87
C LEU A 88 -13.39 5.44 -4.73
N TYR A 89 -13.62 6.44 -5.59
CA TYR A 89 -14.79 7.31 -5.53
C TYR A 89 -16.09 6.51 -5.59
N VAL A 90 -16.20 5.58 -6.55
CA VAL A 90 -17.39 4.74 -6.73
C VAL A 90 -17.62 3.86 -5.50
N VAL A 91 -16.58 3.18 -5.00
CA VAL A 91 -16.73 2.31 -3.83
C VAL A 91 -17.10 3.10 -2.57
N LEU A 92 -16.47 4.25 -2.33
CA LEU A 92 -16.73 5.10 -1.17
C LEU A 92 -18.14 5.71 -1.18
N TYR A 93 -18.59 6.17 -2.34
CA TYR A 93 -19.91 6.76 -2.51
C TYR A 93 -21.04 5.71 -2.39
N PHE A 94 -20.82 4.51 -2.95
CA PHE A 94 -21.83 3.44 -2.96
C PHE A 94 -21.60 2.35 -1.88
N GLN A 95 -20.76 2.58 -0.87
CA GLN A 95 -20.44 1.54 0.12
C GLN A 95 -21.64 0.98 0.90
N ASN A 96 -22.76 1.71 0.93
CA ASN A 96 -24.00 1.26 1.56
C ASN A 96 -24.63 0.04 0.87
N VAL A 97 -24.43 -0.13 -0.45
CA VAL A 97 -25.02 -1.23 -1.23
C VAL A 97 -24.02 -2.34 -1.57
N LEU A 98 -22.76 -2.18 -1.18
CA LEU A 98 -21.69 -3.14 -1.43
C LEU A 98 -21.70 -4.27 -0.37
N PRO A 99 -21.16 -5.46 -0.70
CA PRO A 99 -21.13 -6.58 0.23
C PRO A 99 -20.26 -6.26 1.46
N MET A 100 -20.28 -7.13 2.47
CA MET A 100 -19.46 -7.00 3.70
C MET A 100 -19.67 -5.68 4.46
N ASN A 101 -20.84 -5.05 4.31
CA ASN A 101 -21.29 -3.94 5.12
C ASN A 101 -22.06 -4.43 6.37
N PHE A 102 -21.36 -5.14 7.27
CA PHE A 102 -21.97 -5.82 8.41
C PHE A 102 -22.63 -4.92 9.46
N VAL A 103 -22.32 -3.63 9.46
CA VAL A 103 -22.87 -2.66 10.43
C VAL A 103 -23.75 -1.58 9.77
N GLY A 104 -24.02 -1.70 8.47
CA GLY A 104 -24.88 -0.77 7.75
C GLY A 104 -24.32 0.65 7.66
N VAL A 105 -23.01 0.82 7.40
CA VAL A 105 -22.45 2.15 7.13
C VAL A 105 -23.09 2.76 5.88
N ALA A 106 -23.35 4.06 5.93
CA ALA A 106 -23.87 4.81 4.78
C ALA A 106 -22.76 5.08 3.74
N GLY A 107 -23.17 5.39 2.51
CA GLY A 107 -22.29 5.97 1.49
C GLY A 107 -21.71 7.29 1.98
N GLN A 108 -20.46 7.59 1.63
CA GLN A 108 -19.92 8.93 1.87
C GLN A 108 -20.68 9.97 1.03
N SER A 109 -20.77 11.22 1.51
CA SER A 109 -21.23 12.34 0.68
C SER A 109 -20.28 12.53 -0.52
N TRP A 110 -20.78 13.15 -1.58
CA TRP A 110 -20.02 13.29 -2.84
C TRP A 110 -18.67 14.00 -2.63
N ASP A 111 -18.63 15.02 -1.76
CA ASP A 111 -17.47 15.81 -1.42
C ASP A 111 -16.47 15.03 -0.56
N LEU A 112 -16.96 14.25 0.41
CA LEU A 112 -16.11 13.40 1.24
C LEU A 112 -15.52 12.23 0.44
N ALA A 113 -16.31 11.62 -0.45
CA ALA A 113 -15.85 10.59 -1.36
C ALA A 113 -14.79 11.14 -2.33
N PHE A 114 -15.01 12.34 -2.88
CA PHE A 114 -14.03 13.03 -3.73
C PHE A 114 -12.72 13.30 -2.99
N HIS A 115 -12.80 13.88 -1.79
CA HIS A 115 -11.64 14.16 -0.96
C HIS A 115 -10.87 12.89 -0.63
N THR A 116 -11.57 11.86 -0.14
CA THR A 116 -10.95 10.59 0.26
C THR A 116 -10.32 9.89 -0.94
N ALA A 117 -11.01 9.80 -2.08
CA ALA A 117 -10.44 9.23 -3.31
C ALA A 117 -9.18 9.97 -3.76
N SER A 118 -9.19 11.30 -3.72
CA SER A 118 -8.03 12.14 -4.09
C SER A 118 -6.85 11.91 -3.16
N SER A 119 -7.12 11.93 -1.86
CA SER A 119 -6.15 11.75 -0.78
C SER A 119 -5.44 10.39 -0.83
N PHE A 120 -6.18 9.31 -1.05
CA PHE A 120 -5.59 7.98 -1.18
C PHE A 120 -4.85 7.81 -2.51
N THR A 121 -5.40 8.35 -3.61
CA THR A 121 -4.72 8.32 -4.93
C THR A 121 -3.39 9.08 -4.91
N SER A 122 -3.29 10.17 -4.15
CA SER A 122 -2.04 10.93 -3.98
C SER A 122 -1.08 10.35 -2.95
N ASN A 123 -1.34 9.13 -2.43
CA ASN A 123 -0.58 8.49 -1.35
C ASN A 123 -0.49 9.35 -0.07
N THR A 124 -1.41 10.30 0.12
CA THR A 124 -1.44 11.20 1.28
C THR A 124 -2.24 10.59 2.41
N ASN A 125 -3.39 10.02 2.07
CA ASN A 125 -4.31 9.30 2.95
C ASN A 125 -4.75 10.12 4.18
N GLN A 126 -4.83 11.45 4.03
CA GLN A 126 -5.53 12.34 4.94
C GLN A 126 -7.00 11.92 5.07
N GLN A 127 -7.46 11.80 6.32
CA GLN A 127 -8.81 11.33 6.66
C GLN A 127 -9.60 12.48 7.31
N HIS A 128 -10.66 12.95 6.64
CA HIS A 128 -11.70 13.81 7.23
C HIS A 128 -12.91 13.00 7.71
N TYR A 129 -12.67 11.74 8.07
CA TYR A 129 -13.65 10.78 8.51
C TYR A 129 -13.00 9.86 9.54
N SER A 130 -13.80 9.27 10.41
CA SER A 130 -13.36 8.16 11.26
C SER A 130 -13.33 6.89 10.43
N GLY A 131 -12.22 6.15 10.42
CA GLY A 131 -12.08 4.93 9.63
C GLY A 131 -13.15 3.87 9.92
N GLU A 132 -13.74 3.91 11.11
CA GLU A 132 -14.85 3.05 11.54
C GLU A 132 -16.12 3.24 10.68
N ASN A 133 -16.28 4.39 10.03
CA ASN A 133 -17.39 4.71 9.12
C ASN A 133 -17.22 4.13 7.71
N LEU A 134 -16.19 3.31 7.48
CA LEU A 134 -16.04 2.54 6.25
C LEU A 134 -16.49 1.09 6.46
N SER A 135 -17.04 0.48 5.41
CA SER A 135 -17.37 -0.94 5.40
C SER A 135 -16.10 -1.80 5.33
N VAL A 136 -16.18 -3.08 5.72
CA VAL A 136 -15.05 -4.01 5.58
C VAL A 136 -14.68 -4.18 4.11
N PHE A 137 -15.67 -4.15 3.21
CA PHE A 137 -15.42 -4.16 1.76
C PHE A 137 -14.65 -2.93 1.31
N THR A 138 -15.04 -1.73 1.74
CA THR A 138 -14.33 -0.49 1.40
C THR A 138 -12.88 -0.53 1.89
N HIS A 139 -12.64 -0.99 3.12
CA HIS A 139 -11.29 -1.16 3.65
C HIS A 139 -10.46 -2.13 2.79
N THR A 140 -11.04 -3.26 2.39
CA THR A 140 -10.30 -4.32 1.69
C THR A 140 -10.11 -4.05 0.19
N PHE A 141 -11.21 -3.73 -0.51
CA PHE A 141 -11.28 -3.65 -1.98
C PHE A 141 -11.08 -2.24 -2.54
N ALA A 142 -11.15 -1.19 -1.71
CA ALA A 142 -10.84 0.17 -2.14
C ALA A 142 -9.55 0.67 -1.48
N ILE A 143 -9.58 0.86 -0.17
CA ILE A 143 -8.47 1.43 0.60
C ILE A 143 -7.22 0.56 0.49
N GLY A 144 -7.32 -0.73 0.79
CA GLY A 144 -6.20 -1.67 0.72
C GLY A 144 -5.58 -1.75 -0.67
N ILE A 145 -6.41 -1.87 -1.72
CA ILE A 145 -5.90 -1.87 -3.10
C ILE A 145 -5.18 -0.57 -3.43
N ALA A 146 -5.78 0.59 -3.12
CA ALA A 146 -5.14 1.88 -3.37
C ALA A 146 -3.80 2.01 -2.65
N MET A 147 -3.71 1.59 -1.39
CA MET A 147 -2.48 1.62 -0.61
C MET A 147 -1.34 0.77 -1.19
N PHE A 148 -1.63 -0.21 -2.04
CA PHE A 148 -0.60 -0.89 -2.84
C PHE A 148 -0.28 -0.15 -4.13
N LEU A 149 -1.30 0.31 -4.88
CA LEU A 149 -1.12 0.86 -6.22
C LEU A 149 -0.52 2.27 -6.23
N THR A 150 -0.79 3.09 -5.21
CA THR A 150 -0.38 4.49 -5.15
C THR A 150 1.11 4.63 -4.78
N PRO A 151 1.68 3.92 -3.79
CA PRO A 151 3.13 3.88 -3.64
C PRO A 151 3.82 3.12 -4.77
N ALA A 152 3.19 2.09 -5.35
CA ALA A 152 3.75 1.41 -6.53
C ALA A 152 3.91 2.36 -7.73
N THR A 153 3.05 3.37 -7.87
CA THR A 153 3.23 4.45 -8.87
C THR A 153 4.52 5.22 -8.61
N GLY A 154 4.80 5.60 -7.37
CA GLY A 154 6.04 6.28 -6.99
C GLY A 154 7.28 5.42 -7.27
N LEU A 155 7.26 4.17 -6.81
CA LEU A 155 8.32 3.18 -7.07
C LEU A 155 8.53 2.96 -8.58
N ALA A 156 7.46 2.94 -9.37
CA ALA A 156 7.53 2.69 -10.80
C ALA A 156 8.23 3.81 -11.59
N LEU A 157 8.23 5.03 -11.05
CA LEU A 157 8.90 6.19 -11.63
C LEU A 157 10.39 6.27 -11.26
N MET A 158 10.80 5.68 -10.13
CA MET A 158 12.20 5.68 -9.69
C MET A 158 13.18 5.14 -10.75
N PRO A 159 12.99 3.95 -11.36
CA PRO A 159 13.92 3.47 -12.37
C PRO A 159 13.88 4.29 -13.66
N ALA A 160 12.73 4.84 -14.03
CA ALA A 160 12.62 5.75 -15.18
C ALA A 160 13.43 7.03 -14.95
N PHE A 161 13.37 7.57 -13.73
CA PHE A 161 14.16 8.73 -13.31
C PHE A 161 15.66 8.42 -13.27
N ALA A 162 16.06 7.29 -12.66
CA ALA A 162 17.46 6.86 -12.64
C ALA A 162 18.02 6.67 -14.05
N ARG A 163 17.27 5.99 -14.93
CA ARG A 163 17.64 5.78 -16.32
C ARG A 163 17.78 7.08 -17.12
N ALA A 164 17.01 8.12 -16.78
CA ALA A 164 17.11 9.42 -17.44
C ALA A 164 18.49 10.09 -17.24
N PHE A 165 19.17 9.84 -16.12
CA PHE A 165 20.54 10.33 -15.90
C PHE A 165 21.61 9.49 -16.60
N ASN A 166 21.35 8.19 -16.78
CA ASN A 166 22.33 7.26 -17.34
C ASN A 166 22.22 7.10 -18.87
N ASN A 167 21.12 7.52 -19.49
CA ASN A 167 20.93 7.44 -20.93
C ASN A 167 21.70 8.55 -21.65
N ASN A 168 22.59 8.19 -22.57
CA ASN A 168 23.34 9.17 -23.36
C ASN A 168 22.50 9.81 -24.49
N GLU A 169 21.62 9.05 -25.16
CA GLU A 169 20.79 9.59 -26.28
C GLU A 169 19.42 8.88 -26.47
N ASP A 170 19.04 7.93 -25.59
CA ASP A 170 17.75 7.23 -25.71
C ASP A 170 16.65 7.95 -24.93
N SER A 171 15.62 8.41 -25.65
CA SER A 171 14.44 9.07 -25.07
C SER A 171 13.51 8.13 -24.28
N ARG A 172 13.77 6.82 -24.28
CA ARG A 172 12.96 5.78 -23.64
C ARG A 172 13.45 5.49 -22.22
N LEU A 173 12.48 5.40 -21.30
CA LEU A 173 12.70 5.33 -19.85
C LEU A 173 12.08 4.05 -19.24
N GLY A 174 12.14 2.93 -19.97
CA GLY A 174 11.53 1.67 -19.54
C GLY A 174 10.00 1.66 -19.64
N ASN A 175 9.32 0.82 -18.86
CA ASN A 175 7.88 0.59 -18.93
C ASN A 175 7.18 0.81 -17.57
N PHE A 176 6.33 1.83 -17.49
CA PHE A 176 5.57 2.16 -16.26
C PHE A 176 4.81 0.96 -15.68
N TYR A 177 4.01 0.28 -16.50
CA TYR A 177 3.12 -0.78 -16.03
C TYR A 177 3.91 -2.01 -15.57
N GLU A 178 5.01 -2.34 -16.25
CA GLU A 178 5.93 -3.39 -15.80
C GLU A 178 6.49 -3.06 -14.41
N ASN A 179 6.90 -1.80 -14.20
CA ASN A 179 7.48 -1.36 -12.95
C ASN A 179 6.47 -1.34 -11.79
N VAL A 180 5.21 -0.99 -12.05
CA VAL A 180 4.12 -1.07 -11.07
C VAL A 180 3.93 -2.51 -10.62
N VAL A 181 3.83 -3.46 -11.57
CA VAL A 181 3.65 -4.89 -11.23
C VAL A 181 4.83 -5.41 -10.43
N ARG A 182 6.07 -5.12 -10.85
CA ARG A 182 7.27 -5.52 -10.10
C ARG A 182 7.29 -4.93 -8.70
N GLY A 183 6.94 -3.65 -8.56
CA GLY A 183 6.87 -2.96 -7.26
C GLY A 183 5.85 -3.60 -6.32
N VAL A 184 4.66 -3.97 -6.82
CA VAL A 184 3.65 -4.65 -6.01
C VAL A 184 4.09 -6.08 -5.68
N VAL A 185 4.43 -6.89 -6.68
CA VAL A 185 4.63 -8.34 -6.54
C VAL A 185 5.92 -8.68 -5.82
N ARG A 186 7.02 -7.95 -6.09
CA ARG A 186 8.34 -8.26 -5.54
C ARG A 186 8.65 -7.47 -4.28
N PHE A 187 8.00 -6.33 -4.04
CA PHE A 187 8.40 -5.42 -2.97
C PHE A 187 7.27 -5.14 -1.98
N LEU A 188 6.18 -4.52 -2.40
CA LEU A 188 5.14 -4.11 -1.45
C LEU A 188 4.42 -5.30 -0.82
N LEU A 189 3.95 -6.25 -1.64
CA LEU A 189 3.12 -7.36 -1.17
C LEU A 189 3.88 -8.34 -0.26
N PRO A 190 5.09 -8.83 -0.61
CA PRO A 190 5.80 -9.80 0.24
C PRO A 190 6.19 -9.21 1.59
N PHE A 191 6.69 -7.97 1.62
CA PHE A 191 7.09 -7.32 2.87
C PHE A 191 5.88 -6.97 3.72
N SER A 192 4.81 -6.41 3.13
CA SER A 192 3.57 -6.14 3.87
C SER A 192 2.96 -7.42 4.42
N PHE A 193 3.06 -8.54 3.70
CA PHE A 193 2.60 -9.84 4.21
C PHE A 193 3.38 -10.28 5.46
N VAL A 194 4.70 -10.19 5.45
CA VAL A 194 5.53 -10.53 6.62
C VAL A 194 5.25 -9.59 7.80
N ILE A 195 5.16 -8.28 7.55
CA ILE A 195 4.84 -7.29 8.59
C ILE A 195 3.45 -7.56 9.19
N ALA A 196 2.45 -7.87 8.36
CA ALA A 196 1.11 -8.20 8.83
C ALA A 196 1.11 -9.44 9.75
N LEU A 197 1.90 -10.47 9.43
CA LEU A 197 2.04 -11.64 10.30
C LEU A 197 2.67 -11.30 11.65
N VAL A 198 3.67 -10.42 11.67
CA VAL A 198 4.28 -9.92 12.92
C VAL A 198 3.26 -9.14 13.72
N LEU A 199 2.54 -8.19 13.11
CA LEU A 199 1.50 -7.42 13.78
C LEU A 199 0.40 -8.32 14.35
N MET A 200 -0.03 -9.34 13.61
CA MET A 200 -0.99 -10.33 14.10
C MET A 200 -0.47 -11.11 15.31
N ALA A 201 0.82 -11.47 15.31
CA ALA A 201 1.44 -12.18 16.42
C ALA A 201 1.52 -11.32 17.69
N GLU A 202 1.72 -10.00 17.55
CA GLU A 202 1.77 -9.04 18.65
C GLU A 202 0.38 -8.59 19.15
N GLY A 203 -0.70 -8.92 18.42
CA GLY A 203 -2.09 -8.69 18.87
C GLY A 203 -2.95 -7.80 17.97
N SER A 204 -2.43 -7.40 16.81
CA SER A 204 -3.22 -6.67 15.81
C SER A 204 -4.34 -7.55 15.25
N VAL A 205 -5.52 -6.97 15.07
CA VAL A 205 -6.71 -7.70 14.63
C VAL A 205 -6.68 -7.90 13.12
N GLN A 206 -6.94 -9.12 12.66
CA GLN A 206 -7.10 -9.41 11.24
C GLN A 206 -8.37 -10.24 11.01
N THR A 207 -9.44 -9.60 10.51
CA THR A 207 -10.68 -10.30 10.15
C THR A 207 -11.42 -9.59 9.03
N ILE A 208 -12.14 -10.36 8.22
CA ILE A 208 -13.07 -9.85 7.21
C ILE A 208 -14.54 -10.12 7.55
N ALA A 209 -14.81 -10.65 8.75
CA ALA A 209 -16.14 -11.06 9.19
C ALA A 209 -16.68 -10.17 10.31
N GLY A 210 -17.99 -9.94 10.32
CA GLY A 210 -18.74 -9.28 11.40
C GLY A 210 -18.54 -7.77 11.53
N GLY A 211 -17.35 -7.26 11.25
CA GLY A 211 -17.01 -5.82 11.27
C GLY A 211 -17.13 -5.14 12.64
N LYS A 212 -17.57 -5.85 13.68
CA LYS A 212 -17.68 -5.37 15.05
C LYS A 212 -17.48 -6.53 16.04
N LEU A 213 -16.88 -6.22 17.18
CA LEU A 213 -16.85 -7.03 18.38
C LEU A 213 -17.74 -6.35 19.42
N THR A 214 -18.68 -7.10 20.01
CA THR A 214 -19.51 -6.61 21.11
C THR A 214 -18.99 -7.22 22.41
N ALA A 215 -18.55 -6.39 23.35
CA ALA A 215 -18.01 -6.81 24.63
C ALA A 215 -18.89 -6.31 25.79
N GLU A 216 -19.28 -7.22 26.69
CA GLU A 216 -19.88 -6.85 27.97
C GLU A 216 -18.77 -6.47 28.94
N THR A 217 -18.75 -5.21 29.34
CA THR A 217 -17.74 -4.67 30.25
C THR A 217 -18.21 -4.83 31.70
N PHE A 218 -17.26 -4.99 32.61
CA PHE A 218 -17.55 -5.17 34.04
C PHE A 218 -18.24 -3.97 34.70
N THR A 219 -18.03 -2.75 34.18
CA THR A 219 -18.51 -1.52 34.82
C THR A 219 -19.27 -0.57 33.89
N MET A 220 -19.10 -0.66 32.58
CA MET A 220 -19.61 0.31 31.61
C MET A 220 -20.70 -0.25 30.68
N GLY A 221 -21.24 -1.44 30.99
CA GLY A 221 -22.23 -2.10 30.14
C GLY A 221 -21.65 -2.63 28.84
N VAL A 222 -22.41 -2.56 27.74
CA VAL A 222 -22.02 -3.13 26.44
C VAL A 222 -21.21 -2.13 25.62
N GLN A 223 -20.02 -2.53 25.17
CA GLN A 223 -19.18 -1.76 24.23
C GLN A 223 -19.14 -2.44 22.85
N ASN A 224 -19.34 -1.64 21.80
CA ASN A 224 -19.15 -2.09 20.42
C ASN A 224 -17.83 -1.55 19.88
N ILE A 225 -16.95 -2.45 19.46
CA ILE A 225 -15.61 -2.14 18.99
C ILE A 225 -15.53 -2.50 17.51
N ARG A 226 -15.12 -1.55 16.67
CA ARG A 226 -14.97 -1.81 15.23
C ARG A 226 -13.75 -2.73 15.02
N ILE A 227 -13.96 -3.79 14.25
CA ILE A 227 -12.89 -4.72 13.86
C ILE A 227 -12.92 -4.95 12.35
N GLY A 228 -11.81 -5.46 11.80
CA GLY A 228 -11.57 -5.52 10.37
C GLY A 228 -10.14 -6.01 10.07
N PRO A 229 -9.67 -5.85 8.82
CA PRO A 229 -8.36 -6.33 8.40
C PRO A 229 -7.22 -5.38 8.83
N HIS A 230 -7.06 -5.13 10.15
CA HIS A 230 -6.13 -4.11 10.66
C HIS A 230 -4.69 -4.46 10.32
N ALA A 231 -4.21 -5.65 10.68
CA ALA A 231 -2.81 -6.00 10.47
C ALA A 231 -2.36 -5.89 9.01
N GLY A 232 -3.21 -6.33 8.06
CA GLY A 232 -2.92 -6.24 6.63
C GLY A 232 -2.91 -4.81 6.10
N ILE A 233 -3.87 -3.98 6.51
CA ILE A 233 -3.93 -2.56 6.14
C ILE A 233 -2.78 -1.79 6.78
N GLU A 234 -2.49 -2.04 8.05
CA GLU A 234 -1.40 -1.42 8.79
C GLU A 234 -0.04 -1.71 8.15
N ALA A 235 0.18 -2.96 7.75
CA ALA A 235 1.43 -3.36 7.15
C ALA A 235 1.74 -2.60 5.85
N ILE A 236 0.77 -2.54 4.92
CA ILE A 236 0.93 -1.73 3.70
C ILE A 236 0.88 -0.23 3.99
N LYS A 237 0.18 0.18 5.06
CA LYS A 237 0.15 1.57 5.50
C LYS A 237 1.57 2.04 5.80
N MET A 238 2.25 1.31 6.68
CA MET A 238 3.60 1.65 7.13
C MET A 238 4.65 1.41 6.04
N TRP A 239 4.60 0.26 5.34
CA TRP A 239 5.60 -0.10 4.33
C TRP A 239 5.50 0.74 3.05
N GLY A 240 4.28 1.05 2.61
CA GLY A 240 4.01 1.89 1.45
C GLY A 240 4.04 3.39 1.74
N THR A 241 4.42 3.79 2.97
CA THR A 241 4.41 5.19 3.44
C THR A 241 3.08 5.90 3.17
N ASN A 242 2.01 5.17 3.41
CA ASN A 242 0.62 5.61 3.39
C ASN A 242 0.24 6.16 4.77
N GLY A 243 -0.81 6.97 4.86
CA GLY A 243 -1.24 7.59 6.13
C GLY A 243 -2.57 7.11 6.73
N GLY A 244 -3.33 6.24 6.05
CA GLY A 244 -4.75 6.00 6.37
C GLY A 244 -4.98 4.84 7.34
N GLY A 245 -5.58 5.08 8.50
CA GLY A 245 -5.91 4.05 9.50
C GLY A 245 -7.28 3.41 9.29
N ILE A 246 -7.49 2.22 9.88
CA ILE A 246 -8.83 1.60 9.96
C ILE A 246 -9.68 2.28 11.03
N ASN A 247 -9.05 2.74 12.10
CA ASN A 247 -9.65 3.49 13.18
C ASN A 247 -9.35 4.99 13.04
N GLY A 248 -10.24 5.84 13.55
CA GLY A 248 -10.04 7.29 13.52
C GLY A 248 -8.77 7.75 14.25
N ALA A 249 -8.32 6.99 15.26
CA ALA A 249 -7.09 7.25 15.99
C ALA A 249 -5.83 6.60 15.37
N ASN A 250 -5.99 5.89 14.23
CA ASN A 250 -4.88 5.37 13.42
C ASN A 250 -3.91 4.51 14.28
N ALA A 251 -2.60 4.64 14.07
CA ALA A 251 -1.54 3.90 14.78
C ALA A 251 -1.43 4.18 16.30
N SER A 252 -2.31 5.01 16.88
CA SER A 252 -2.46 5.09 18.34
C SER A 252 -3.51 4.12 18.90
N THR A 253 -4.25 3.43 18.01
CA THR A 253 -5.21 2.39 18.38
C THR A 253 -4.49 1.07 18.66
N ALA A 254 -4.83 0.42 19.77
CA ALA A 254 -4.23 -0.87 20.15
C ALA A 254 -4.38 -1.99 19.10
N PHE A 255 -5.39 -1.94 18.23
CA PHE A 255 -5.55 -2.93 17.15
C PHE A 255 -4.70 -2.63 15.92
N GLU A 256 -4.23 -1.39 15.74
CA GLU A 256 -3.31 -1.03 14.67
C GLU A 256 -1.85 -1.17 15.13
N ASN A 257 -1.54 -0.77 16.36
CA ASN A 257 -0.18 -0.80 16.93
C ASN A 257 -0.20 -1.31 18.38
N PRO A 258 -0.27 -2.65 18.58
CA PRO A 258 -0.33 -3.29 19.91
C PRO A 258 0.98 -3.20 20.69
#